data_AF-A0A656GET2-F1
#
_entry.id   AF-A0A656GET2-F1
#
_cell.length_a   1.000
_cell.length_b   1.000
_cell.length_c   1.000
_cell.angle_alpha   90.00
_cell.angle_beta   90.00
_cell.angle_gamma   90.00
#
_symmetry.space_group_name_H-M   'P 1'
#
loop_
_entity.id
_entity.type
_entity.pdbx_description
1 polymer ?
#
loop_
_entity_poly.entity_id
_entity_poly.type
_entity_poly.pdbx_seq_one_letter_code
_entity_poly.pdbx_strand_id
1 'polypeptide(L)' 'MDVTATLSLGDPLEPARKATAEMLQNRERTYSLPQPFYSDDRLFEIDMQEIFHKEWLIAGMTCEIP' A
#
# COMPACT_ATOMS: atom_id res chain seq x y z
N MET A 1 -28.29 6.78 -1.16
CA MET A 1 -27.22 7.14 -2.11
C MET A 1 -26.53 5.85 -2.50
N ASP A 2 -26.20 5.72 -3.78
CA ASP A 2 -26.30 4.50 -4.59
C ASP A 2 -25.31 3.37 -4.26
N VAL A 3 -25.80 2.13 -4.29
CA VAL A 3 -25.11 0.86 -3.90
C VAL A 3 -24.60 0.11 -5.15
N THR A 4 -24.18 0.84 -6.19
CA THR A 4 -23.88 0.25 -7.52
C THR A 4 -22.45 0.45 -8.02
N ALA A 5 -21.52 1.04 -7.27
CA ALA A 5 -20.16 1.27 -7.75
C ALA A 5 -19.21 0.05 -7.67
N THR A 6 -19.55 -1.01 -6.93
CA THR A 6 -18.63 -2.16 -6.71
C THR A 6 -18.95 -3.35 -7.61
N LEU A 7 -19.17 -3.11 -8.91
CA LEU A 7 -19.00 -4.14 -9.92
C LEU A 7 -17.50 -4.18 -10.23
N SER A 8 -16.72 -4.91 -9.40
CA SER A 8 -15.28 -5.08 -9.59
C SER A 8 -15.03 -5.84 -10.89
N LEU A 9 -14.72 -5.09 -11.94
CA LEU A 9 -14.16 -5.57 -13.19
C LEU A 9 -12.68 -5.95 -12.94
N GLY A 10 -12.41 -6.85 -11.99
CA GLY A 10 -11.05 -7.20 -11.54
C GLY A 10 -10.36 -6.07 -10.76
N ASP A 11 -9.59 -6.41 -9.73
CA ASP A 11 -8.69 -5.42 -9.12
C ASP A 11 -7.53 -5.17 -10.12
N PRO A 12 -7.38 -3.95 -10.66
CA PRO A 12 -6.34 -3.63 -11.64
C PRO A 12 -4.92 -3.77 -11.07
N LEU A 13 -4.76 -3.79 -9.75
CA LEU A 13 -3.48 -3.93 -9.06
C LEU A 13 -3.11 -5.38 -8.73
N GLU A 14 -3.97 -6.37 -9.01
CA GLU A 14 -3.72 -7.79 -8.70
C GLU A 14 -2.34 -8.29 -9.15
N PRO A 15 -1.87 -8.01 -10.39
CA PRO A 15 -0.54 -8.44 -10.80
C PRO A 15 0.57 -7.79 -9.96
N ALA A 16 0.40 -6.50 -9.63
CA ALA A 16 1.36 -5.77 -8.80
C ALA A 16 1.35 -6.31 -7.36
N ARG A 17 0.18 -6.59 -6.77
CA ARG A 17 0.05 -7.21 -5.44
C ARG A 17 0.76 -8.55 -5.37
N LYS A 18 0.56 -9.41 -6.38
CA LYS A 18 1.26 -10.70 -6.47
C LYS A 18 2.78 -10.53 -6.54
N ALA A 19 3.26 -9.62 -7.40
CA ALA A 19 4.69 -9.32 -7.52
C ALA A 19 5.27 -8.77 -6.21
N THR A 20 4.56 -7.87 -5.53
CA THR A 20 4.95 -7.33 -4.22
C THR A 20 5.09 -8.44 -3.18
N ALA A 21 4.13 -9.35 -3.09
CA ALA A 21 4.18 -10.47 -2.17
C ALA A 21 5.38 -11.39 -2.45
N GLU A 22 5.61 -11.73 -3.72
CA GLU A 22 6.75 -12.56 -4.14
C GLU A 22 8.10 -11.89 -3.81
N MET A 23 8.24 -10.58 -4.08
CA MET A 23 9.45 -9.84 -3.76
C MET A 23 9.67 -9.73 -2.24
N LEU A 24 8.62 -9.52 -1.45
CA LEU A 24 8.73 -9.46 0.01
C LEU A 24 9.11 -10.82 0.61
N GLN A 25 8.57 -11.92 0.08
CA GLN A 25 8.89 -13.28 0.54
C GLN A 25 10.35 -13.66 0.26
N ASN A 26 10.88 -13.24 -0.90
CA ASN A 26 12.22 -13.60 -1.34
C ASN A 26 13.29 -12.55 -1.01
N ARG A 27 12.92 -11.46 -0.31
CA ARG A 27 13.89 -10.39 0.02
C ARG A 27 15.00 -10.93 0.91
N GLU A 28 16.23 -10.52 0.63
CA GLU A 28 17.31 -10.72 1.58
C GLU A 28 17.14 -9.77 2.76
N ARG A 29 17.02 -10.32 3.97
CA ARG A 29 16.67 -9.56 5.17
C ARG A 29 17.69 -8.49 5.55
N THR A 30 18.93 -8.65 5.12
CA THR A 30 20.08 -7.79 5.45
C THR A 30 20.37 -6.72 4.41
N TYR A 31 19.62 -6.69 3.30
CA TYR A 31 19.79 -5.72 2.22
C TYR A 31 18.57 -4.79 2.13
N SER A 32 18.73 -3.72 1.37
CA SER A 32 17.60 -2.87 1.00
C SER A 32 16.59 -3.64 0.13
N LEU A 33 15.38 -3.10 0.02
CA LEU A 33 14.35 -3.72 -0.80
C LEU A 33 14.68 -3.55 -2.30
N PRO A 34 14.12 -4.41 -3.17
CA PRO A 34 14.18 -4.22 -4.60
C PRO A 34 13.75 -2.81 -5.04
N GLN A 35 14.39 -2.31 -6.10
CA GLN A 35 14.17 -0.95 -6.63
C GLN A 35 12.68 -0.56 -6.87
N PRO A 36 11.77 -1.46 -7.29
CA PRO A 36 10.36 -1.13 -7.47
C PRO A 36 9.66 -0.61 -6.22
N PHE A 37 10.04 -1.03 -5.01
CA PHE A 37 9.45 -0.55 -3.76
C PHE A 37 9.64 0.95 -3.52
N TYR A 38 10.58 1.58 -4.23
CA TYR A 38 10.90 3.00 -4.07
C TYR A 38 10.43 3.88 -5.23
N SER A 39 9.93 3.30 -6.32
CA SER A 39 9.74 4.02 -7.58
C SER A 39 8.54 3.61 -8.44
N ASP A 40 7.91 2.47 -8.16
CA ASP A 40 6.72 2.03 -8.90
C ASP A 40 5.45 2.58 -8.24
N ASP A 41 4.71 3.41 -8.98
CA ASP A 41 3.47 4.04 -8.50
C ASP A 41 2.42 3.02 -8.05
N ARG A 42 2.39 1.82 -8.63
CA ARG A 42 1.44 0.77 -8.25
C ARG A 42 1.78 0.17 -6.90
N LEU A 43 3.07 0.08 -6.57
CA LEU A 43 3.51 -0.38 -5.24
C LEU A 43 3.20 0.69 -4.20
N PHE A 44 3.39 1.96 -4.53
CA PHE A 44 2.96 3.06 -3.67
C PHE A 44 1.45 3.04 -3.42
N GLU A 45 0.63 2.79 -4.44
CA GLU A 45 -0.82 2.68 -4.28
C GLU A 45 -1.20 1.50 -3.37
N ILE A 46 -0.50 0.36 -3.50
CA ILE A 46 -0.68 -0.78 -2.59
C ILE A 46 -0.31 -0.40 -1.15
N ASP A 47 0.80 0.33 -0.93
CA ASP A 47 1.18 0.79 0.41
C ASP A 47 0.12 1.70 1.02
N MET A 48 -0.46 2.62 0.23
CA MET A 48 -1.57 3.45 0.69
C MET A 48 -2.77 2.61 1.12
N GLN A 49 -3.17 1.64 0.29
CA GLN A 49 -4.33 0.79 0.53
C GLN A 49 -4.13 -0.18 1.71
N GLU A 50 -2.94 -0.75 1.86
CA GLU A 50 -2.68 -1.84 2.82
C GLU A 50 -2.08 -1.37 4.14
N ILE A 51 -1.38 -0.23 4.16
CA ILE A 51 -0.69 0.26 5.36
C ILE A 51 -1.38 1.55 5.82
N PHE A 52 -1.29 2.63 5.05
CA PHE A 52 -1.64 3.96 5.55
C PHE A 52 -3.14 4.16 5.76
N HIS A 53 -4.01 3.46 5.02
CA HIS A 53 -5.45 3.49 5.25
C HIS A 53 -5.94 2.55 6.36
N LYS A 54 -5.10 1.63 6.84
CA LYS A 54 -5.50 0.59 7.81
C LYS A 54 -4.85 0.77 9.18
N GLU A 55 -3.66 1.34 9.22
CA GLU A 55 -2.86 1.51 10.42
C GLU A 55 -3.02 2.89 11.05
N TRP A 56 -2.70 2.97 12.35
CA TRP A 56 -2.73 4.24 13.07
C TRP A 56 -1.63 5.19 12.59
N LEU A 57 -2.03 6.40 12.21
CA LEU A 57 -1.13 7.49 11.82
C LEU A 57 -1.06 8.54 12.93
N ILE A 58 0.15 8.99 13.24
CA ILE A 58 0.35 10.13 14.15
C ILE A 58 0.01 11.41 13.37
N ALA A 59 -1.02 12.12 13.82
CA ALA A 59 -1.48 13.36 13.19
C ALA A 59 -0.89 14.63 13.81
N GLY A 60 -0.48 14.60 15.08
CA GLY A 60 0.03 15.75 15.81
C GLY A 60 0.00 15.54 17.32
N MET A 61 0.41 16.56 18.06
CA MET A 61 0.41 16.57 19.53
C MET A 61 -0.80 17.33 20.05
N THR A 62 -1.32 16.92 21.22
CA THR A 62 -2.50 17.58 21.80
C THR A 62 -2.28 19.05 22.15
N CYS A 63 -1.04 19.48 22.40
CA CYS A 63 -0.72 20.88 22.66
C CYS A 63 -0.84 21.79 21.42
N GLU A 64 -1.04 21.23 20.23
CA GLU A 64 -1.23 21.98 18.98
C GLU A 64 -2.70 22.29 18.68
N ILE A 65 -3.64 21.74 19.47
CA ILE A 65 -5.08 21.97 19.33
C ILE A 65 -5.57 22.88 20.49
N PRO A 66 -6.08 24.09 20.20
CA PRO A 66 -6.49 25.09 21.20
C PRO A 66 -7.79 24.74 21.94
#